data_AF-S7MMH5-F1
#
_entry.id   AF-S7MMH5-F1
#
_cell.length_a   1.000
_cell.length_b   1.000
_cell.length_c   1.000
_cell.angle_alpha   90.00
_cell.angle_beta   90.00
_cell.angle_gamma   90.00
#
_symmetry.space_group_name_H-M   'P 1'
#
loop_
_entity.id
_entity.type
_entity.pdbx_description
1 polymer ?
#
loop_
_entity_poly.entity_id
_entity_poly.type
_entity_poly.pdbx_seq_one_letter_code
_entity_poly.pdbx_strand_id
1 'polypeptide(L)'
;MEAPEAARAPESTLRRLCLGQGADIWAYVLQHVRSQRNVTKIRGNLLWYGHKYSSEACRKSELEAAVAHLRAEIQELDQSLELMDQETEAQDMAMEQVLQSIQDTQRHALLLRAQAGAMRRQQRGLQHPMQWLQNQLGRLQDIERKAKMDITFGPLTSAALGLEPVVLGDVRRACILRTQFLQNLLIPQAKGGSIPTPQDDHFGTSYQQWLSSVETLLTNHPPSHVLAALEHLATEREAEIRSLCSQDRLQDTKMARSQVPDQSDSSQALPSVMHLIQEGWQTVSVLVTQRGPLLKEHHILTQRLQSLLEEVERCALGANERKALVLGLRGYGLWAELKALCAHSQELEEAVGRQQLLLQELQAKQQRILHWRQLVGETQEQVRLLIKSNSASKTHLCRSPGEVLALIQRKVVPTSEAVAPQSQELLRCLEEAAQHLPHLLLGTLLRHSPGGLQPLPTVLPSIHQLHPASSRGSSLIVLSHILGLPTGKAPELLLPKAASLRQDLLFFQDQCSLRCWDLLHMKNSLPPGPSTQELLQIHASQEKEQKENLGQALKQLENLLEQALERIPKLQGIVGDWWDQPGQVTLSGELCQGLSLPQWRLRWAQAQGILQQLCR
;
A
#
# COMPACT_ATOMS: atom_id res chain seq x y z
N MET A 1 -58.88 144.23 50.31
CA MET A 1 -57.99 145.40 50.23
C MET A 1 -57.41 145.42 48.84
N GLU A 2 -57.75 146.44 48.06
CA GLU A 2 -57.26 146.67 46.70
C GLU A 2 -55.82 147.19 46.72
N ALA A 3 -55.06 146.78 45.70
CA ALA A 3 -53.70 147.24 45.40
C ALA A 3 -53.71 148.06 44.08
N PRO A 4 -52.76 148.99 43.89
CA PRO A 4 -52.98 150.26 43.17
C PRO A 4 -52.96 150.17 41.63
N GLU A 5 -53.67 151.10 40.99
CA GLU A 5 -53.95 151.22 39.54
C GLU A 5 -52.73 151.45 38.62
N ALA A 6 -51.51 151.54 39.14
CA ALA A 6 -50.31 151.86 38.34
C ALA A 6 -49.62 150.66 37.66
N ALA A 7 -50.15 149.43 37.80
CA ALA A 7 -49.58 148.21 37.20
C ALA A 7 -50.58 147.41 36.34
N ARG A 8 -51.67 148.05 35.88
CA ARG A 8 -52.59 147.46 34.90
C ARG A 8 -52.23 147.96 33.50
N ALA A 9 -51.68 147.08 32.67
CA ALA A 9 -51.46 147.36 31.26
C ALA A 9 -52.83 147.66 30.60
N PRO A 10 -52.97 148.77 29.85
CA PRO A 10 -54.25 149.18 29.29
C PRO A 10 -54.80 148.11 28.33
N GLU A 11 -56.10 147.83 28.42
CA GLU A 11 -56.81 146.73 27.74
C GLU A 11 -56.59 146.70 26.21
N SER A 12 -56.33 147.87 25.61
CA SER A 12 -56.00 148.05 24.20
C SER A 12 -54.61 147.52 23.78
N THR A 13 -53.73 147.24 24.75
CA THR A 13 -52.38 146.68 24.55
C THR A 13 -52.43 145.15 24.59
N LEU A 14 -53.24 144.58 25.48
CA LEU A 14 -53.46 143.12 25.58
C LEU A 14 -54.26 142.57 24.40
N ARG A 15 -55.25 143.32 23.87
CA ARG A 15 -55.96 142.92 22.65
C ARG A 15 -55.08 142.90 21.39
N ARG A 16 -53.93 143.59 21.40
CA ARG A 16 -53.00 143.65 20.26
C ARG A 16 -51.96 142.51 20.27
N LEU A 17 -51.65 141.95 21.44
CA LEU A 17 -50.73 140.81 21.63
C LEU A 17 -51.42 139.45 21.48
N CYS A 18 -52.76 139.41 21.47
CA CYS A 18 -53.56 138.18 21.45
C CYS A 18 -54.41 138.02 20.17
N LEU A 19 -53.85 138.36 19.00
CA LEU A 19 -54.47 138.07 17.71
C LEU A 19 -53.95 136.75 17.15
N GLY A 20 -54.84 135.76 16.98
CA GLY A 20 -54.53 134.41 16.47
C GLY A 20 -55.21 133.30 17.27
N GLN A 21 -54.94 132.03 16.94
CA GLN A 21 -55.56 130.82 17.50
C GLN A 21 -55.43 130.64 19.03
N GLY A 22 -54.76 131.55 19.74
CA GLY A 22 -54.63 131.54 21.20
C GLY A 22 -55.64 132.42 21.95
N ALA A 23 -56.55 133.12 21.26
CA ALA A 23 -57.52 134.03 21.90
C ALA A 23 -58.40 133.33 22.95
N ASP A 24 -58.85 132.11 22.65
CA ASP A 24 -59.73 131.31 23.51
C ASP A 24 -58.99 130.79 24.76
N ILE A 25 -57.70 130.46 24.62
CA ILE A 25 -56.82 130.04 25.72
C ILE A 25 -56.65 131.20 26.71
N TRP A 26 -56.47 132.43 26.21
CA TRP A 26 -56.33 133.61 27.06
C TRP A 26 -57.65 134.02 27.71
N ALA A 27 -58.78 133.84 27.03
CA ALA A 27 -60.10 133.98 27.65
C ALA A 27 -60.30 132.97 28.80
N TYR A 28 -59.91 131.71 28.59
CA TYR A 28 -59.95 130.68 29.63
C TYR A 28 -59.04 131.00 30.83
N VAL A 29 -57.80 131.44 30.57
CA VAL A 29 -56.83 131.82 31.62
C VAL A 29 -57.33 133.01 32.44
N LEU A 30 -57.88 134.06 31.80
CA LEU A 30 -58.50 135.22 32.48
C LEU A 30 -59.73 134.84 33.32
N GLN A 31 -60.45 133.79 32.93
CA GLN A 31 -61.68 133.35 33.58
C GLN A 31 -61.42 132.36 34.72
N HIS A 32 -60.41 131.49 34.61
CA HIS A 32 -60.19 130.35 35.54
C HIS A 32 -58.94 130.47 36.43
N VAL A 33 -58.01 131.39 36.12
CA VAL A 33 -56.80 131.64 36.92
C VAL A 33 -56.95 132.94 37.71
N ARG A 34 -57.95 132.98 38.59
CA ARG A 34 -58.22 134.15 39.47
C ARG A 34 -57.76 133.98 40.92
N SER A 35 -57.16 132.83 41.27
CA SER A 35 -56.60 132.63 42.61
C SER A 35 -55.22 131.96 42.58
N GLN A 36 -54.33 132.45 43.44
CA GLN A 36 -52.96 131.96 43.62
C GLN A 36 -52.90 130.45 43.99
N ARG A 37 -54.00 129.92 44.56
CA ARG A 37 -54.18 128.51 44.91
C ARG A 37 -54.32 127.59 43.68
N ASN A 38 -54.87 128.08 42.57
CA ASN A 38 -54.93 127.30 41.32
C ASN A 38 -53.57 127.22 40.63
N VAL A 39 -52.76 128.28 40.70
CA VAL A 39 -51.41 128.31 40.13
C VAL A 39 -50.47 127.33 40.85
N THR A 40 -50.53 127.25 42.18
CA THR A 40 -49.74 126.27 42.95
C THR A 40 -50.19 124.83 42.69
N LYS A 41 -51.49 124.59 42.48
CA LYS A 41 -52.01 123.26 42.13
C LYS A 41 -51.57 122.80 40.72
N ILE A 42 -51.60 123.71 39.74
CA ILE A 42 -51.10 123.42 38.39
C ILE A 42 -49.59 123.18 38.40
N ARG A 43 -48.82 123.98 39.15
CA ARG A 43 -47.36 123.79 39.29
C ARG A 43 -47.01 122.47 40.01
N GLY A 44 -47.75 122.10 41.04
CA GLY A 44 -47.60 120.82 41.73
C GLY A 44 -47.93 119.61 40.84
N ASN A 45 -49.00 119.71 40.04
CA ASN A 45 -49.37 118.66 39.09
C ASN A 45 -48.31 118.47 37.99
N LEU A 46 -47.79 119.56 37.42
CA LEU A 46 -46.74 119.48 36.40
C LEU A 46 -45.43 118.87 36.93
N LEU A 47 -45.05 119.18 38.17
CA LEU A 47 -43.89 118.55 38.83
C LEU A 47 -44.13 117.05 39.12
N TRP A 48 -45.37 116.67 39.45
CA TRP A 48 -45.74 115.26 39.66
C TRP A 48 -45.68 114.44 38.37
N TYR A 49 -46.15 114.99 37.24
CA TYR A 49 -46.02 114.33 35.93
C TYR A 49 -44.55 114.22 35.48
N GLY A 50 -43.71 115.22 35.78
CA GLY A 50 -42.27 115.16 35.54
C GLY A 50 -41.56 114.06 36.33
N HIS A 51 -41.89 113.91 37.63
CA HIS A 51 -41.34 112.85 38.46
C HIS A 51 -41.77 111.45 37.99
N LYS A 52 -43.04 111.29 37.61
CA LYS A 52 -43.58 110.02 37.11
C LYS A 52 -42.93 109.60 35.79
N TYR A 53 -42.77 110.52 34.84
CA TYR A 53 -42.06 110.27 33.58
C TYR A 53 -40.56 109.99 33.79
N SER A 54 -39.89 110.67 34.72
CA SER A 54 -38.46 110.42 35.00
C SER A 54 -38.20 109.04 35.63
N SER A 55 -39.09 108.56 36.52
CA SER A 55 -39.01 107.25 37.15
C SER A 55 -39.31 106.11 36.16
N GLU A 56 -40.33 106.30 35.31
CA GLU A 56 -40.66 105.35 34.23
C GLU A 56 -39.55 105.30 33.17
N ALA A 57 -38.91 106.43 32.83
CA ALA A 57 -37.77 106.48 31.92
C ALA A 57 -36.51 105.80 32.49
N CYS A 58 -36.21 105.99 33.78
CA CYS A 58 -35.10 105.30 34.45
C CYS A 58 -35.32 103.78 34.46
N ARG A 59 -36.52 103.35 34.87
CA ARG A 59 -36.90 101.93 34.88
C ARG A 59 -36.87 101.29 33.48
N LYS A 60 -37.25 102.06 32.45
CA LYS A 60 -37.14 101.63 31.05
C LYS A 60 -35.68 101.44 30.63
N SER A 61 -34.79 102.37 30.98
CA SER A 61 -33.35 102.25 30.69
C SER A 61 -32.69 101.08 31.41
N GLU A 62 -33.08 100.79 32.66
CA GLU A 62 -32.59 99.63 33.41
C GLU A 62 -33.05 98.31 32.80
N LEU A 63 -34.32 98.23 32.38
CA LEU A 63 -34.84 97.07 31.65
C LEU A 63 -34.17 96.89 30.29
N GLU A 64 -33.88 97.97 29.56
CA GLU A 64 -33.14 97.92 28.31
C GLU A 64 -31.69 97.43 28.51
N ALA A 65 -31.03 97.86 29.59
CA ALA A 65 -29.70 97.35 29.96
C ALA A 65 -29.72 95.87 30.36
N ALA A 66 -30.73 95.44 31.14
CA ALA A 66 -30.90 94.04 31.52
C ALA A 66 -31.22 93.16 30.30
N VAL A 67 -32.05 93.63 29.36
CA VAL A 67 -32.34 92.95 28.09
C VAL A 67 -31.07 92.87 27.23
N ALA A 68 -30.26 93.92 27.18
CA ALA A 68 -28.98 93.89 26.46
C ALA A 68 -27.99 92.89 27.08
N HIS A 69 -27.92 92.81 28.41
CA HIS A 69 -27.09 91.86 29.11
C HIS A 69 -27.53 90.41 28.87
N LEU A 70 -28.83 90.10 29.02
CA LEU A 70 -29.36 88.78 28.73
C LEU A 70 -29.16 88.38 27.26
N ARG A 71 -29.24 89.33 26.31
CA ARG A 71 -28.93 89.06 24.91
C ARG A 71 -27.47 88.70 24.68
N ALA A 72 -26.54 89.35 25.40
CA ALA A 72 -25.13 89.01 25.33
C ALA A 72 -24.86 87.63 25.95
N GLU A 73 -25.48 87.31 27.09
CA GLU A 73 -25.35 86.00 27.75
C GLU A 73 -25.93 84.87 26.88
N ILE A 74 -27.07 85.09 26.23
CA ILE A 74 -27.63 84.15 25.25
C ILE A 74 -26.66 83.95 24.07
N GLN A 75 -26.04 85.03 23.55
CA GLN A 75 -25.07 84.92 22.46
C GLN A 75 -23.80 84.16 22.87
N GLU A 76 -23.32 84.31 24.12
CA GLU A 76 -22.18 83.56 24.64
C GLU A 76 -22.53 82.06 24.82
N LEU A 77 -23.73 81.76 25.32
CA LEU A 77 -24.21 80.38 25.45
C LEU A 77 -24.42 79.73 24.08
N ASP A 78 -24.98 80.44 23.10
CA ASP A 78 -25.15 79.95 21.73
C ASP A 78 -23.78 79.63 21.10
N GLN A 79 -22.77 80.49 21.27
CA GLN A 79 -21.41 80.21 20.82
C GLN A 79 -20.77 79.01 21.53
N SER A 80 -20.99 78.88 22.84
CA SER A 80 -20.51 77.72 23.60
C SER A 80 -21.19 76.41 23.16
N LEU A 81 -22.47 76.46 22.80
CA LEU A 81 -23.21 75.31 22.28
C LEU A 81 -22.71 74.93 20.89
N GLU A 82 -22.50 75.91 19.98
CA GLU A 82 -21.92 75.64 18.65
C GLU A 82 -20.53 75.00 18.74
N LEU A 83 -19.70 75.44 19.68
CA LEU A 83 -18.38 74.84 19.90
C LEU A 83 -18.48 73.42 20.45
N MET A 84 -19.40 73.15 21.39
CA MET A 84 -19.64 71.78 21.87
C MET A 84 -20.21 70.88 20.77
N ASP A 85 -21.11 71.37 19.93
CA ASP A 85 -21.65 70.63 18.78
C ASP A 85 -20.52 70.29 17.79
N GLN A 86 -19.63 71.23 17.46
CA GLN A 86 -18.48 70.96 16.61
C GLN A 86 -17.50 69.94 17.23
N GLU A 87 -17.28 70.01 18.55
CA GLU A 87 -16.40 69.07 19.25
C GLU A 87 -17.01 67.66 19.34
N THR A 88 -18.33 67.55 19.56
CA THR A 88 -19.04 66.26 19.54
C THR A 88 -19.08 65.66 18.14
N GLU A 89 -19.34 66.44 17.09
CA GLU A 89 -19.23 65.98 15.69
C GLU A 89 -17.82 65.48 15.36
N ALA A 90 -16.78 66.18 15.81
CA ALA A 90 -15.39 65.75 15.61
C ALA A 90 -15.08 64.43 16.35
N GLN A 91 -15.61 64.25 17.57
CA GLN A 91 -15.48 63.01 18.34
C GLN A 91 -16.22 61.84 17.69
N ASP A 92 -17.43 62.07 17.18
CA ASP A 92 -18.22 61.05 16.47
C ASP A 92 -17.53 60.62 15.17
N MET A 93 -17.01 61.57 14.39
CA MET A 93 -16.24 61.28 13.18
C MET A 93 -14.95 60.50 13.49
N ALA A 94 -14.26 60.82 14.60
CA ALA A 94 -13.09 60.08 15.04
C ALA A 94 -13.46 58.65 15.50
N MET A 95 -14.57 58.50 16.22
CA MET A 95 -15.07 57.21 16.67
C MET A 95 -15.49 56.32 15.51
N GLU A 96 -16.14 56.86 14.47
CA GLU A 96 -16.46 56.14 13.24
C GLU A 96 -15.19 55.65 12.50
N GLN A 97 -14.14 56.48 12.42
CA GLN A 97 -12.87 56.09 11.81
C GLN A 97 -12.19 54.95 12.59
N VAL A 98 -12.21 55.01 13.92
CA VAL A 98 -11.67 53.95 14.77
C VAL A 98 -12.46 52.66 14.58
N LEU A 99 -13.79 52.71 14.59
CA LEU A 99 -14.65 51.54 14.36
C LEU A 99 -14.41 50.92 12.98
N GLN A 100 -14.23 51.74 11.95
CA GLN A 100 -13.90 51.27 10.60
C GLN A 100 -12.54 50.56 10.57
N SER A 101 -11.52 51.11 11.26
CA SER A 101 -10.19 50.50 11.36
C SER A 101 -10.22 49.16 12.10
N ILE A 102 -11.02 49.05 13.17
CA ILE A 102 -11.20 47.81 13.93
C ILE A 102 -11.88 46.74 13.06
N GLN A 103 -12.90 47.11 12.30
CA GLN A 103 -13.57 46.18 11.38
C GLN A 103 -12.64 45.70 10.27
N ASP A 104 -11.84 46.59 9.69
CA ASP A 104 -10.90 46.23 8.63
C ASP A 104 -9.77 45.33 9.14
N THR A 105 -9.22 45.60 10.33
CA THR A 105 -8.22 44.72 10.96
C THR A 105 -8.80 43.33 11.30
N GLN A 106 -10.03 43.25 11.78
CA GLN A 106 -10.71 41.96 12.01
C GLN A 106 -10.92 41.17 10.71
N ARG A 107 -11.32 41.84 9.63
CA ARG A 107 -11.49 41.21 8.31
C ARG A 107 -10.15 40.73 7.72
N HIS A 108 -9.09 41.51 7.86
CA HIS A 108 -7.73 41.09 7.49
C HIS A 108 -7.29 39.85 8.27
N ALA A 109 -7.53 39.81 9.57
CA ALA A 109 -7.20 38.65 10.40
C ALA A 109 -7.95 37.39 9.95
N LEU A 110 -9.21 37.52 9.53
CA LEU A 110 -9.99 36.40 8.97
C LEU A 110 -9.42 35.91 7.63
N LEU A 111 -9.03 36.81 6.73
CA LEU A 111 -8.41 36.45 5.44
C LEU A 111 -7.08 35.73 5.64
N LEU A 112 -6.22 36.25 6.52
CA LEU A 112 -4.95 35.60 6.89
C LEU A 112 -5.19 34.22 7.48
N ARG A 113 -6.21 34.06 8.33
CA ARG A 113 -6.55 32.76 8.93
C ARG A 113 -7.06 31.77 7.89
N ALA A 114 -7.84 32.23 6.90
CA ALA A 114 -8.32 31.41 5.79
C ALA A 114 -7.16 30.96 4.87
N GLN A 115 -6.26 31.86 4.51
CA GLN A 115 -5.07 31.56 3.70
C GLN A 115 -4.11 30.60 4.42
N ALA A 116 -3.83 30.86 5.71
CA ALA A 116 -3.04 29.95 6.54
C ALA A 116 -3.71 28.57 6.67
N GLY A 117 -5.04 28.51 6.63
CA GLY A 117 -5.80 27.26 6.58
C GLY A 117 -5.71 26.54 5.22
N ALA A 118 -5.68 27.27 4.10
CA ALA A 118 -5.50 26.71 2.76
C ALA A 118 -4.08 26.15 2.57
N MET A 119 -3.07 26.90 2.98
CA MET A 119 -1.66 26.46 2.93
C MET A 119 -1.42 25.22 3.79
N ARG A 120 -1.99 25.17 5.01
CA ARG A 120 -1.91 23.98 5.86
C ARG A 120 -2.55 22.75 5.21
N ARG A 121 -3.63 22.91 4.45
CA ARG A 121 -4.27 21.81 3.70
C ARG A 121 -3.38 21.32 2.56
N GLN A 122 -2.79 22.22 1.78
CA GLN A 122 -1.85 21.86 0.72
C GLN A 122 -0.60 21.18 1.27
N GLN A 123 -0.05 21.67 2.38
CA GLN A 123 1.08 21.05 3.07
C GLN A 123 0.74 19.63 3.56
N ARG A 124 -0.43 19.43 4.17
CA ARG A 124 -0.90 18.08 4.57
C ARG A 124 -1.05 17.14 3.37
N GLY A 125 -1.55 17.64 2.24
CA GLY A 125 -1.64 16.86 1.00
C GLY A 125 -0.28 16.43 0.44
N LEU A 126 0.74 17.27 0.59
CA LEU A 126 2.12 16.98 0.16
C LEU A 126 2.93 16.18 1.19
N GLN A 127 2.48 16.11 2.44
CA GLN A 127 3.21 15.47 3.53
C GLN A 127 3.43 13.98 3.30
N HIS A 128 2.40 13.24 2.87
CA HIS A 128 2.53 11.80 2.61
C HIS A 128 3.45 11.50 1.40
N PRO A 129 3.28 12.12 0.21
CA PRO A 129 4.23 11.95 -0.90
C PRO A 129 5.66 12.31 -0.53
N MET A 130 5.86 13.41 0.22
CA MET A 130 7.18 13.86 0.64
C MET A 130 7.83 12.86 1.61
N GLN A 131 7.08 12.37 2.59
CA GLN A 131 7.58 11.37 3.54
C GLN A 131 7.86 10.04 2.84
N TRP A 132 7.04 9.64 1.88
CA TRP A 132 7.30 8.47 1.04
C TRP A 132 8.60 8.63 0.24
N LEU A 133 8.80 9.78 -0.43
CA LEU A 133 10.03 10.06 -1.19
C LEU A 133 11.27 10.11 -0.29
N GLN A 134 11.17 10.73 0.90
CA GLN A 134 12.26 10.75 1.87
C GLN A 134 12.62 9.34 2.35
N ASN A 135 11.62 8.50 2.64
CA ASN A 135 11.84 7.10 3.01
C ASN A 135 12.47 6.30 1.87
N GLN A 136 12.08 6.55 0.61
CA GLN A 136 12.72 5.92 -0.54
C GLN A 136 14.16 6.38 -0.72
N LEU A 137 14.43 7.68 -0.57
CA LEU A 137 15.77 8.23 -0.65
C LEU A 137 16.68 7.64 0.43
N GLY A 138 16.20 7.56 1.68
CA GLY A 138 16.91 6.93 2.78
C GLY A 138 17.25 5.47 2.45
N ARG A 139 16.29 4.69 1.95
CA ARG A 139 16.54 3.31 1.49
C ARG A 139 17.61 3.22 0.41
N LEU A 140 17.55 4.08 -0.61
CA LEU A 140 18.53 4.07 -1.70
C LEU A 140 19.94 4.45 -1.22
N GLN A 141 20.05 5.43 -0.32
CA GLN A 141 21.32 5.79 0.33
C GLN A 141 21.86 4.65 1.18
N ASP A 142 21.01 3.91 1.88
CA ASP A 142 21.40 2.72 2.64
C ASP A 142 21.95 1.63 1.73
N ILE A 143 21.30 1.39 0.58
CA ILE A 143 21.79 0.45 -0.44
C ILE A 143 23.13 0.92 -1.01
N GLU A 144 23.29 2.21 -1.32
CA GLU A 144 24.56 2.76 -1.80
C GLU A 144 25.68 2.58 -0.76
N ARG A 145 25.39 2.83 0.52
CA ARG A 145 26.35 2.60 1.61
C ARG A 145 26.74 1.13 1.72
N LYS A 146 25.77 0.21 1.64
CA LYS A 146 26.03 -1.23 1.61
C LYS A 146 26.86 -1.62 0.39
N ALA A 147 26.56 -1.09 -0.80
CA ALA A 147 27.23 -1.43 -2.05
C ALA A 147 28.73 -1.10 -2.06
N LYS A 148 29.16 -0.09 -1.28
CA LYS A 148 30.57 0.30 -1.12
C LYS A 148 31.37 -0.67 -0.24
N MET A 149 30.71 -1.52 0.54
CA MET A 149 31.36 -2.54 1.36
C MET A 149 31.48 -3.83 0.57
N ASP A 150 32.68 -4.37 0.42
CA ASP A 150 32.85 -5.69 -0.20
C ASP A 150 32.41 -6.79 0.76
N ILE A 151 31.65 -7.76 0.25
CA ILE A 151 31.22 -8.94 1.02
C ILE A 151 32.09 -10.12 0.63
N THR A 152 32.83 -10.65 1.61
CA THR A 152 33.58 -11.89 1.48
C THR A 152 32.76 -13.06 2.01
N PHE A 153 32.47 -14.03 1.15
CA PHE A 153 31.89 -15.31 1.57
C PHE A 153 33.02 -16.25 2.00
N GLY A 154 32.83 -16.96 3.12
CA GLY A 154 33.85 -17.84 3.70
C GLY A 154 34.19 -19.05 2.82
N PRO A 155 35.28 -19.79 3.13
CA PRO A 155 35.67 -20.98 2.39
C PRO A 155 34.60 -22.10 2.46
N LEU A 156 34.35 -22.76 1.32
CA LEU A 156 33.34 -23.82 1.15
C LEU A 156 33.49 -25.03 2.11
N THR A 157 34.65 -25.21 2.74
CA THR A 157 35.00 -26.37 3.58
C THR A 157 34.95 -26.09 5.08
N SER A 158 34.67 -24.85 5.52
CA SER A 158 34.72 -24.50 6.93
C SER A 158 33.32 -24.45 7.55
N ALA A 159 32.95 -25.51 8.26
CA ALA A 159 31.83 -25.52 9.21
C ALA A 159 32.15 -24.75 10.51
N ALA A 160 33.10 -23.81 10.47
CA ALA A 160 33.52 -23.04 11.63
C ALA A 160 32.70 -21.75 11.72
N LEU A 161 31.64 -21.77 12.54
CA LEU A 161 31.13 -20.68 13.41
C LEU A 161 31.18 -19.22 12.86
N GLY A 162 31.11 -19.00 11.56
CA GLY A 162 30.96 -17.70 10.94
C GLY A 162 29.48 -17.41 10.72
N LEU A 163 28.98 -16.29 11.24
CA LEU A 163 27.63 -15.80 10.94
C LEU A 163 27.50 -15.64 9.41
N GLU A 164 26.61 -16.42 8.79
CA GLU A 164 26.31 -16.33 7.35
C GLU A 164 25.88 -14.88 7.02
N PRO A 165 26.47 -14.24 5.99
CA PRO A 165 26.02 -12.92 5.56
C PRO A 165 24.52 -12.96 5.24
N VAL A 166 23.76 -11.97 5.74
CA VAL A 166 22.29 -11.93 5.60
C VAL A 166 21.85 -12.05 4.14
N VAL A 167 22.59 -11.42 3.21
CA VAL A 167 22.36 -11.52 1.76
C VAL A 167 22.49 -12.95 1.24
N LEU A 168 23.46 -13.74 1.74
CA LEU A 168 23.63 -15.13 1.32
C LEU A 168 22.46 -15.98 1.78
N GLY A 169 22.01 -15.78 3.03
CA GLY A 169 20.83 -16.46 3.58
C GLY A 169 19.54 -16.11 2.83
N ASP A 170 19.34 -14.84 2.49
CA ASP A 170 18.18 -14.37 1.69
C ASP A 170 18.20 -14.94 0.27
N VAL A 171 19.35 -14.92 -0.41
CA VAL A 171 19.50 -15.51 -1.75
C VAL A 171 19.27 -17.03 -1.70
N ARG A 172 19.84 -17.72 -0.70
CA ARG A 172 19.66 -19.16 -0.50
C ARG A 172 18.17 -19.50 -0.30
N ARG A 173 17.44 -18.72 0.51
CA ARG A 173 15.99 -18.85 0.68
C ARG A 173 15.22 -18.67 -0.63
N ALA A 174 15.52 -17.61 -1.40
CA ALA A 174 14.86 -17.37 -2.68
C ALA A 174 15.12 -18.52 -3.69
N CYS A 175 16.34 -19.07 -3.72
CA CYS A 175 16.68 -20.23 -4.53
C CYS A 175 15.96 -21.51 -4.08
N ILE A 176 15.80 -21.73 -2.77
CA ILE A 176 15.04 -22.86 -2.22
C ILE A 176 13.57 -22.76 -2.61
N LEU A 177 12.93 -21.59 -2.42
CA LEU A 177 11.54 -21.36 -2.82
C LEU A 177 11.35 -21.60 -4.32
N ARG A 178 12.30 -21.16 -5.15
CA ARG A 178 12.26 -21.42 -6.59
C ARG A 178 12.38 -22.90 -6.92
N THR A 179 13.24 -23.62 -6.20
CA THR A 179 13.44 -25.06 -6.39
C THR A 179 12.19 -25.84 -5.98
N GLN A 180 11.57 -25.48 -4.85
CA GLN A 180 10.30 -26.07 -4.40
C GLN A 180 9.19 -25.84 -5.43
N PHE A 181 9.06 -24.63 -5.97
CA PHE A 181 8.13 -24.35 -7.06
C PHE A 181 8.38 -25.24 -8.30
N LEU A 182 9.63 -25.38 -8.73
CA LEU A 182 9.99 -26.22 -9.88
C LEU A 182 9.76 -27.71 -9.60
N GLN A 183 10.05 -28.20 -8.39
CA GLN A 183 9.78 -29.59 -7.98
C GLN A 183 8.28 -29.88 -8.02
N ASN A 184 7.45 -28.96 -7.52
CA ASN A 184 5.99 -29.07 -7.59
C ASN A 184 5.45 -29.12 -9.03
N LEU A 185 6.17 -28.53 -10.00
CA LEU A 185 5.83 -28.63 -11.43
C LEU A 185 6.25 -29.96 -12.07
N LEU A 186 7.30 -30.60 -11.56
CA LEU A 186 7.89 -31.81 -12.12
C LEU A 186 7.26 -33.10 -11.59
N ILE A 187 6.56 -33.07 -10.45
CA ILE A 187 5.80 -34.22 -9.94
C ILE A 187 4.59 -34.43 -10.87
N PRO A 188 4.48 -35.56 -11.60
CA PRO A 188 3.31 -35.85 -12.40
C PRO A 188 2.12 -35.93 -11.45
N GLN A 189 1.17 -35.00 -11.57
CA GLN A 189 -0.09 -35.17 -10.86
C GLN A 189 -0.72 -36.45 -11.38
N ALA A 190 -0.79 -37.46 -10.51
CA ALA A 190 -1.47 -38.70 -10.81
C ALA A 190 -2.89 -38.34 -11.24
N LYS A 191 -3.21 -38.59 -12.52
CA LYS A 191 -4.57 -38.46 -13.06
C LYS A 191 -5.46 -39.49 -12.36
N GLY A 192 -5.89 -39.18 -11.15
CA GLY A 192 -7.01 -39.81 -10.46
C GLY A 192 -8.23 -38.92 -10.66
N GLY A 193 -9.27 -39.45 -11.30
CA GLY A 193 -10.48 -38.72 -11.67
C GLY A 193 -11.32 -38.29 -10.47
N SER A 194 -10.87 -37.26 -9.75
CA SER A 194 -11.68 -36.53 -8.78
C SER A 194 -11.88 -35.09 -9.22
N ILE A 195 -13.12 -34.65 -9.07
CA ILE A 195 -13.73 -33.32 -9.30
C ILE A 195 -12.71 -32.18 -9.12
N PRO A 196 -12.72 -31.14 -9.99
CA PRO A 196 -11.86 -29.98 -9.83
C PRO A 196 -12.24 -29.22 -8.55
N THR A 197 -11.50 -29.46 -7.48
CA THR A 197 -11.41 -28.56 -6.33
C THR A 197 -10.51 -27.37 -6.69
N PRO A 198 -10.57 -26.24 -5.96
CA PRO A 198 -9.81 -25.02 -6.26
C PRO A 198 -8.32 -25.23 -5.99
N GLN A 199 -7.67 -26.00 -6.86
CA GLN A 199 -6.26 -26.39 -6.80
C GLN A 199 -5.38 -25.48 -7.68
N ASP A 200 -6.01 -24.59 -8.46
CA ASP A 200 -5.37 -23.60 -9.34
C ASP A 200 -4.64 -22.48 -8.55
N ASP A 201 -4.93 -22.29 -7.26
CA ASP A 201 -4.32 -21.22 -6.45
C ASP A 201 -3.00 -21.61 -5.78
N HIS A 202 -2.66 -22.91 -5.67
CA HIS A 202 -1.42 -23.33 -4.99
C HIS A 202 -0.14 -22.99 -5.78
N PHE A 203 -0.18 -23.08 -7.11
CA PHE A 203 0.95 -22.65 -7.95
C PHE A 203 1.08 -21.14 -7.99
N GLY A 204 -0.05 -20.43 -8.07
CA GLY A 204 -0.09 -18.97 -8.02
C GLY A 204 0.47 -18.42 -6.71
N THR A 205 0.05 -18.98 -5.58
CA THR A 205 0.53 -18.59 -4.24
C THR A 205 2.01 -18.89 -4.02
N SER A 206 2.49 -20.07 -4.43
CA SER A 206 3.92 -20.41 -4.36
C SER A 206 4.79 -19.50 -5.24
N TYR A 207 4.32 -19.18 -6.45
CA TYR A 207 5.01 -18.26 -7.34
C TYR A 207 5.02 -16.82 -6.80
N GLN A 208 3.90 -16.35 -6.24
CA GLN A 208 3.79 -15.04 -5.59
C GLN A 208 4.66 -14.95 -4.32
N GLN A 209 4.77 -16.02 -3.55
CA GLN A 209 5.67 -16.09 -2.40
C GLN A 209 7.14 -16.01 -2.84
N TRP A 210 7.51 -16.64 -3.94
CA TRP A 210 8.84 -16.50 -4.52
C TRP A 210 9.09 -15.07 -5.03
N LEU A 211 8.14 -14.49 -5.78
CA LEU A 211 8.27 -13.12 -6.30
C LEU A 211 8.42 -12.10 -5.17
N SER A 212 7.57 -12.14 -4.15
CA SER A 212 7.68 -11.25 -2.98
C SER A 212 9.01 -11.43 -2.22
N SER A 213 9.52 -12.66 -2.12
CA SER A 213 10.85 -12.92 -1.57
C SER A 213 11.98 -12.31 -2.43
N VAL A 214 11.85 -12.31 -3.75
CA VAL A 214 12.84 -11.69 -4.65
C VAL A 214 12.75 -10.17 -4.61
N GLU A 215 11.54 -9.61 -4.58
CA GLU A 215 11.33 -8.16 -4.44
C GLU A 215 11.92 -7.65 -3.14
N THR A 216 11.61 -8.28 -2.01
CA THR A 216 12.19 -7.93 -0.71
C THR A 216 13.73 -8.02 -0.72
N LEU A 217 14.29 -9.06 -1.32
CA LEU A 217 15.74 -9.21 -1.48
C LEU A 217 16.38 -8.07 -2.29
N LEU A 218 15.81 -7.74 -3.45
CA LEU A 218 16.31 -6.67 -4.33
C LEU A 218 16.11 -5.27 -3.74
N THR A 219 15.12 -5.09 -2.87
CA THR A 219 14.90 -3.82 -2.16
C THR A 219 15.85 -3.61 -0.97
N ASN A 220 16.36 -4.68 -0.38
CA ASN A 220 17.13 -4.60 0.87
C ASN A 220 18.65 -4.70 0.66
N HIS A 221 19.09 -5.26 -0.47
CA HIS A 221 20.50 -5.57 -0.74
C HIS A 221 20.99 -4.99 -2.07
N PRO A 222 22.27 -4.57 -2.15
CA PRO A 222 22.89 -4.15 -3.41
C PRO A 222 22.92 -5.26 -4.47
N PRO A 223 22.74 -4.94 -5.76
CA PRO A 223 22.83 -5.93 -6.84
C PRO A 223 24.18 -6.66 -6.90
N SER A 224 25.28 -5.97 -6.60
CA SER A 224 26.63 -6.57 -6.55
C SER A 224 26.73 -7.68 -5.51
N HIS A 225 26.15 -7.45 -4.32
CA HIS A 225 26.13 -8.43 -3.23
C HIS A 225 25.26 -9.63 -3.55
N VAL A 226 24.10 -9.42 -4.18
CA VAL A 226 23.20 -10.48 -4.64
C VAL A 226 23.88 -11.36 -5.68
N LEU A 227 24.57 -10.74 -6.66
CA LEU A 227 25.32 -11.48 -7.68
C LEU A 227 26.46 -12.28 -7.07
N ALA A 228 27.25 -11.68 -6.19
CA ALA A 228 28.34 -12.38 -5.52
C ALA A 228 27.84 -13.56 -4.66
N ALA A 229 26.69 -13.42 -3.99
CA ALA A 229 26.04 -14.52 -3.26
C ALA A 229 25.55 -15.63 -4.19
N LEU A 230 24.96 -15.28 -5.34
CA LEU A 230 24.56 -16.26 -6.36
C LEU A 230 25.76 -17.00 -6.95
N GLU A 231 26.86 -16.30 -7.23
CA GLU A 231 28.12 -16.90 -7.68
C GLU A 231 28.67 -17.86 -6.63
N HIS A 232 28.68 -17.46 -5.35
CA HIS A 232 29.10 -18.35 -4.27
C HIS A 232 28.24 -19.62 -4.19
N LEU A 233 26.91 -19.51 -4.19
CA LEU A 233 26.02 -20.68 -4.18
C LEU A 233 26.19 -21.56 -5.43
N ALA A 234 26.46 -20.96 -6.59
CA ALA A 234 26.75 -21.70 -7.81
C ALA A 234 28.05 -22.50 -7.67
N THR A 235 29.11 -21.92 -7.09
CA THR A 235 30.36 -22.63 -6.83
C THR A 235 30.21 -23.72 -5.77
N GLU A 236 29.37 -23.50 -4.75
CA GLU A 236 28.99 -24.51 -3.74
C GLU A 236 28.33 -25.72 -4.41
N ARG A 237 27.30 -25.47 -5.25
CA ARG A 237 26.63 -26.52 -6.02
C ARG A 237 27.56 -27.22 -7.02
N GLU A 238 28.45 -26.49 -7.67
CA GLU A 238 29.42 -27.08 -8.60
C GLU A 238 30.42 -27.99 -7.86
N ALA A 239 30.87 -27.60 -6.66
CA ALA A 239 31.72 -28.44 -5.82
C ALA A 239 31.00 -29.72 -5.35
N GLU A 240 29.72 -29.62 -4.95
CA GLU A 240 28.87 -30.77 -4.61
C GLU A 240 28.68 -31.71 -5.82
N ILE A 241 28.40 -31.19 -7.02
CA ILE A 241 28.26 -32.01 -8.22
C ILE A 241 29.59 -32.69 -8.56
N ARG A 242 30.71 -31.95 -8.48
CA ARG A 242 32.05 -32.52 -8.73
C ARG A 242 32.40 -33.60 -7.71
N SER A 243 32.04 -33.45 -6.43
CA SER A 243 32.28 -34.48 -5.41
C SER A 243 31.50 -35.75 -5.71
N LEU A 244 30.20 -35.63 -6.03
CA LEU A 244 29.35 -36.75 -6.45
C LEU A 244 29.87 -37.44 -7.72
N CYS A 245 30.36 -36.68 -8.70
CA CYS A 245 30.96 -37.24 -9.93
C CYS A 245 32.34 -37.89 -9.69
N SER A 246 33.09 -37.44 -8.67
CA SER A 246 34.43 -37.95 -8.36
C SER A 246 34.41 -39.27 -7.57
N GLN A 247 33.36 -39.50 -6.77
CA GLN A 247 33.23 -40.65 -5.89
C GLN A 247 32.99 -41.96 -6.67
N ASP A 248 32.49 -41.87 -7.91
CA ASP A 248 32.10 -43.02 -8.73
C ASP A 248 33.13 -43.37 -9.84
N ARG A 249 34.23 -42.62 -9.97
CA ARG A 249 35.22 -42.83 -11.06
C ARG A 249 36.63 -43.18 -10.63
N LEU A 250 37.01 -43.00 -9.36
CA LEU A 250 38.44 -43.05 -8.97
C LEU A 250 38.91 -44.33 -8.29
N GLN A 251 38.02 -45.22 -7.81
CA GLN A 251 38.45 -46.54 -7.30
C GLN A 251 38.41 -47.63 -8.37
N ASP A 252 37.47 -47.61 -9.31
CA ASP A 252 37.34 -48.68 -10.31
C ASP A 252 38.24 -48.50 -11.55
N THR A 253 38.83 -47.33 -11.78
CA THR A 253 39.65 -47.09 -12.99
C THR A 253 41.16 -47.09 -12.78
N LYS A 254 41.66 -47.08 -11.53
CA LYS A 254 43.11 -47.05 -11.26
C LYS A 254 43.75 -48.42 -10.99
N MET A 255 42.96 -49.43 -10.60
CA MET A 255 43.47 -50.82 -10.44
C MET A 255 43.38 -51.67 -11.73
N ALA A 256 42.71 -51.17 -12.78
CA ALA A 256 42.53 -51.91 -14.04
C ALA A 256 43.29 -51.33 -15.24
N ARG A 257 44.23 -50.39 -15.04
CA ARG A 257 44.95 -49.71 -16.14
C ARG A 257 46.43 -50.05 -16.27
N SER A 258 46.90 -51.06 -15.55
CA SER A 258 48.21 -51.65 -15.79
C SER A 258 47.98 -53.15 -16.02
N GLN A 259 48.22 -53.61 -17.26
CA GLN A 259 48.09 -55.01 -17.75
C GLN A 259 46.79 -55.41 -18.48
N VAL A 260 46.22 -54.53 -19.31
CA VAL A 260 45.50 -55.01 -20.49
C VAL A 260 46.31 -54.56 -21.70
N PRO A 261 46.93 -55.48 -22.48
CA PRO A 261 47.54 -55.11 -23.75
C PRO A 261 46.43 -54.55 -24.64
N ASP A 262 46.72 -53.45 -25.33
CA ASP A 262 45.85 -52.85 -26.35
C ASP A 262 45.32 -53.91 -27.32
N GLN A 263 44.09 -54.39 -27.09
CA GLN A 263 43.28 -54.99 -28.14
C GLN A 263 42.47 -53.87 -28.80
N SER A 264 43.20 -52.98 -29.45
CA SER A 264 42.65 -51.93 -30.30
C SER A 264 42.50 -52.39 -31.75
N ASP A 265 42.54 -53.72 -32.01
CA ASP A 265 42.56 -54.31 -33.36
C ASP A 265 41.55 -55.45 -33.57
N SER A 266 40.44 -55.49 -32.82
CA SER A 266 39.28 -56.33 -33.21
C SER A 266 38.03 -55.47 -33.35
N SER A 267 37.97 -54.71 -34.44
CA SER A 267 36.75 -54.14 -34.99
C SER A 267 35.83 -55.23 -35.55
N GLN A 268 35.42 -56.19 -34.70
CA GLN A 268 34.21 -56.94 -34.95
C GLN A 268 33.06 -56.07 -34.47
N ALA A 269 32.37 -55.44 -35.43
CA ALA A 269 31.16 -54.69 -35.15
C ALA A 269 30.20 -55.60 -34.37
N LEU A 270 29.92 -55.23 -33.12
CA LEU A 270 28.94 -55.92 -32.30
C LEU A 270 27.63 -56.02 -33.10
N PRO A 271 27.03 -57.21 -33.20
CA PRO A 271 25.82 -57.40 -33.99
C PRO A 271 24.69 -56.49 -33.46
N SER A 272 23.95 -55.89 -34.38
CA SER A 272 22.84 -54.99 -34.02
C SER A 272 21.77 -55.75 -33.21
N VAL A 273 21.04 -55.05 -32.35
CA VAL A 273 19.91 -55.62 -31.59
C VAL A 273 18.88 -56.26 -32.55
N MET A 274 18.69 -55.69 -33.74
CA MET A 274 17.85 -56.26 -34.78
C MET A 274 18.39 -57.61 -35.29
N HIS A 275 19.69 -57.71 -35.49
CA HIS A 275 20.36 -58.96 -35.89
C HIS A 275 20.18 -60.05 -34.82
N LEU A 276 20.38 -59.72 -33.54
CA LEU A 276 20.20 -60.67 -32.44
C LEU A 276 18.75 -61.18 -32.33
N ILE A 277 17.76 -60.33 -32.58
CA ILE A 277 16.35 -60.73 -32.63
C ILE A 277 16.10 -61.67 -33.81
N GLN A 278 16.62 -61.34 -35.00
CA GLN A 278 16.47 -62.17 -36.19
C GLN A 278 17.13 -63.54 -36.03
N GLU A 279 18.36 -63.58 -35.52
CA GLU A 279 19.10 -64.79 -35.21
C GLU A 279 18.38 -65.65 -34.17
N GLY A 280 17.86 -65.04 -33.09
CA GLY A 280 17.09 -65.77 -32.10
C GLY A 280 15.81 -66.42 -32.66
N TRP A 281 15.10 -65.74 -33.55
CA TRP A 281 13.93 -66.31 -34.24
C TRP A 281 14.31 -67.43 -35.22
N GLN A 282 15.46 -67.32 -35.89
CA GLN A 282 15.99 -68.39 -36.75
C GLN A 282 16.29 -69.65 -35.93
N THR A 283 16.93 -69.51 -34.77
CA THR A 283 17.21 -70.64 -33.86
C THR A 283 15.93 -71.31 -33.37
N VAL A 284 14.90 -70.53 -33.00
CA VAL A 284 13.58 -71.08 -32.65
C VAL A 284 12.97 -71.86 -33.82
N SER A 285 13.05 -71.32 -35.04
CA SER A 285 12.54 -71.97 -36.24
C SER A 285 13.23 -73.32 -36.48
N VAL A 286 14.55 -73.38 -36.37
CA VAL A 286 15.33 -74.63 -36.53
C VAL A 286 14.88 -75.68 -35.50
N LEU A 287 14.80 -75.32 -34.21
CA LEU A 287 14.40 -76.25 -33.16
C LEU A 287 12.95 -76.77 -33.35
N VAL A 288 12.02 -75.91 -33.76
CA VAL A 288 10.65 -76.31 -34.07
C VAL A 288 10.59 -77.25 -35.28
N THR A 289 11.39 -76.99 -36.32
CA THR A 289 11.45 -77.87 -37.51
C THR A 289 12.04 -79.24 -37.19
N GLN A 290 13.02 -79.33 -36.28
CA GLN A 290 13.61 -80.60 -35.81
C GLN A 290 12.64 -81.44 -34.98
N ARG A 291 11.73 -80.80 -34.22
CA ARG A 291 10.70 -81.50 -33.43
C ARG A 291 9.63 -82.18 -34.30
N GLY A 292 9.32 -81.61 -35.47
CA GLY A 292 8.31 -82.11 -36.41
C GLY A 292 8.46 -83.60 -36.81
N PRO A 293 9.61 -84.07 -37.32
CA PRO A 293 9.82 -85.48 -37.67
C PRO A 293 9.78 -86.41 -36.45
N LEU A 294 10.31 -86.00 -35.30
CA LEU A 294 10.30 -86.80 -34.07
C LEU A 294 8.88 -87.08 -33.58
N LEU A 295 7.97 -86.10 -33.69
CA LEU A 295 6.55 -86.29 -33.36
C LEU A 295 5.86 -87.27 -34.32
N LYS A 296 6.25 -87.28 -35.60
CA LYS A 296 5.74 -88.25 -36.59
C LYS A 296 6.25 -89.66 -36.29
N GLU A 297 7.54 -89.82 -36.00
CA GLU A 297 8.14 -91.09 -35.61
C GLU A 297 7.54 -91.64 -34.31
N HIS A 298 7.34 -90.77 -33.32
CA HIS A 298 6.63 -91.12 -32.10
C HIS A 298 5.23 -91.67 -32.39
N HIS A 299 4.46 -91.04 -33.29
CA HIS A 299 3.12 -91.52 -33.66
C HIS A 299 3.17 -92.91 -34.33
N ILE A 300 4.11 -93.12 -35.27
CA ILE A 300 4.28 -94.39 -35.98
C ILE A 300 4.69 -95.51 -35.01
N LEU A 301 5.65 -95.25 -34.12
CA LEU A 301 6.13 -96.23 -33.13
C LEU A 301 5.06 -96.54 -32.10
N THR A 302 4.23 -95.56 -31.72
CA THR A 302 3.08 -95.78 -30.83
C THR A 302 2.07 -96.73 -31.46
N GLN A 303 1.70 -96.53 -32.73
CA GLN A 303 0.80 -97.43 -33.45
C GLN A 303 1.40 -98.84 -33.58
N ARG A 304 2.70 -98.94 -33.86
CA ARG A 304 3.40 -100.23 -33.96
C ARG A 304 3.46 -100.96 -32.62
N LEU A 305 3.70 -100.24 -31.53
CA LEU A 305 3.66 -100.79 -30.17
C LEU A 305 2.25 -101.31 -29.85
N GLN A 306 1.20 -100.55 -30.16
CA GLN A 306 -0.20 -100.97 -29.98
C GLN A 306 -0.49 -102.27 -30.74
N SER A 307 -0.12 -102.35 -32.03
CA SER A 307 -0.32 -103.57 -32.83
C SER A 307 0.45 -104.78 -32.27
N LEU A 308 1.65 -104.58 -31.71
CA LEU A 308 2.45 -105.66 -31.12
C LEU A 308 1.87 -106.12 -29.77
N LEU A 309 1.34 -105.21 -28.97
CA LEU A 309 0.64 -105.56 -27.73
C LEU A 309 -0.60 -106.42 -28.03
N GLU A 310 -1.39 -106.05 -29.04
CA GLU A 310 -2.54 -106.84 -29.50
C GLU A 310 -2.12 -108.24 -30.04
N GLU A 311 -0.93 -108.36 -30.64
CA GLU A 311 -0.38 -109.66 -31.08
C GLU A 311 0.13 -110.52 -29.92
N VAL A 312 0.74 -109.90 -28.90
CA VAL A 312 1.17 -110.57 -27.67
C VAL A 312 -0.03 -111.13 -26.90
N GLU A 313 -1.09 -110.34 -26.75
CA GLU A 313 -2.35 -110.76 -26.09
C GLU A 313 -3.01 -111.94 -26.83
N ARG A 314 -3.03 -111.93 -28.17
CA ARG A 314 -3.52 -113.06 -28.97
C ARG A 314 -2.65 -114.32 -28.86
N CYS A 315 -1.33 -114.16 -28.76
CA CYS A 315 -0.41 -115.30 -28.63
C CYS A 315 -0.40 -115.90 -27.22
N ALA A 316 -0.74 -115.13 -26.19
CA ALA A 316 -0.85 -115.61 -24.80
C ALA A 316 -2.07 -116.53 -24.57
N LEU A 317 -3.09 -116.45 -25.44
CA LEU A 317 -4.29 -117.30 -25.40
C LEU A 317 -4.10 -118.67 -26.08
N GLY A 318 -3.03 -118.87 -26.86
CA GLY A 318 -2.67 -120.16 -27.48
C GLY A 318 -1.35 -120.69 -26.90
N ALA A 319 -1.13 -122.01 -26.89
CA ALA A 319 0.01 -122.68 -26.24
C ALA A 319 1.41 -122.42 -26.89
N ASN A 320 1.77 -121.15 -27.14
CA ASN A 320 3.01 -120.69 -27.79
C ASN A 320 3.77 -119.65 -26.94
N GLU A 321 4.06 -120.00 -25.68
CA GLU A 321 4.71 -119.13 -24.68
C GLU A 321 6.03 -118.49 -25.16
N ARG A 322 6.85 -119.25 -25.90
CA ARG A 322 8.12 -118.74 -26.46
C ARG A 322 7.92 -117.60 -27.44
N LYS A 323 6.84 -117.64 -28.24
CA LYS A 323 6.51 -116.59 -29.22
C LYS A 323 6.02 -115.32 -28.51
N ALA A 324 5.19 -115.47 -27.49
CA ALA A 324 4.72 -114.35 -26.67
C ALA A 324 5.88 -113.62 -25.95
N LEU A 325 6.87 -114.36 -25.42
CA LEU A 325 8.03 -113.78 -24.75
C LEU A 325 8.94 -112.98 -25.69
N VAL A 326 9.20 -113.49 -26.91
CA VAL A 326 9.99 -112.77 -27.92
C VAL A 326 9.29 -111.50 -28.40
N LEU A 327 7.96 -111.56 -28.62
CA LEU A 327 7.17 -110.38 -28.98
C LEU A 327 7.09 -109.37 -27.82
N GLY A 328 7.00 -109.84 -26.57
CA GLY A 328 7.06 -109.00 -25.38
C GLY A 328 8.38 -108.24 -25.24
N LEU A 329 9.52 -108.91 -25.41
CA LEU A 329 10.84 -108.26 -25.43
C LEU A 329 10.94 -107.19 -26.53
N ARG A 330 10.36 -107.45 -27.71
CA ARG A 330 10.29 -106.47 -28.80
C ARG A 330 9.39 -105.28 -28.46
N GLY A 331 8.29 -105.52 -27.76
CA GLY A 331 7.41 -104.47 -27.22
C GLY A 331 8.13 -103.58 -26.21
N TYR A 332 8.89 -104.16 -25.27
CA TYR A 332 9.70 -103.39 -24.32
C TYR A 332 10.82 -102.59 -25.01
N GLY A 333 11.44 -103.13 -26.07
CA GLY A 333 12.41 -102.39 -26.88
C GLY A 333 11.80 -101.14 -27.55
N LEU A 334 10.65 -101.29 -28.20
CA LEU A 334 9.93 -100.16 -28.81
C LEU A 334 9.43 -99.14 -27.77
N TRP A 335 9.04 -99.61 -26.59
CA TRP A 335 8.65 -98.73 -25.49
C TRP A 335 9.84 -97.89 -24.98
N ALA A 336 11.03 -98.48 -24.90
CA ALA A 336 12.24 -97.75 -24.55
C ALA A 336 12.61 -96.70 -25.62
N GLU A 337 12.48 -97.04 -26.90
CA GLU A 337 12.67 -96.09 -28.02
C GLU A 337 11.66 -94.93 -27.95
N LEU A 338 10.38 -95.22 -27.72
CA LEU A 338 9.34 -94.20 -27.52
C LEU A 338 9.67 -93.28 -26.34
N LYS A 339 10.13 -93.85 -25.22
CA LYS A 339 10.52 -93.06 -24.04
C LYS A 339 11.70 -92.14 -24.33
N ALA A 340 12.69 -92.60 -25.09
CA ALA A 340 13.83 -91.78 -25.52
C ALA A 340 13.41 -90.65 -26.47
N LEU A 341 12.52 -90.94 -27.44
CA LEU A 341 11.96 -89.93 -28.33
C LEU A 341 11.12 -88.89 -27.59
N CYS A 342 10.32 -89.31 -26.60
CA CYS A 342 9.58 -88.40 -25.73
C CYS A 342 10.53 -87.45 -24.98
N ALA A 343 11.58 -87.98 -24.36
CA ALA A 343 12.57 -87.16 -23.67
C ALA A 343 13.23 -86.15 -24.61
N HIS A 344 13.65 -86.57 -25.80
CA HIS A 344 14.27 -85.68 -26.78
C HIS A 344 13.30 -84.60 -27.30
N SER A 345 12.03 -84.95 -27.50
CA SER A 345 11.00 -83.98 -27.90
C SER A 345 10.71 -82.94 -26.82
N GLN A 346 10.80 -83.32 -25.53
CA GLN A 346 10.66 -82.43 -24.39
C GLN A 346 11.87 -81.50 -24.26
N GLU A 347 13.08 -81.99 -24.46
CA GLU A 347 14.30 -81.16 -24.47
C GLU A 347 14.26 -80.07 -25.55
N LEU A 348 13.78 -80.41 -26.75
CA LEU A 348 13.60 -79.43 -27.83
C LEU A 348 12.51 -78.40 -27.51
N GLU A 349 11.43 -78.82 -26.86
CA GLU A 349 10.36 -77.91 -26.42
C GLU A 349 10.84 -76.96 -25.33
N GLU A 350 11.60 -77.44 -24.35
CA GLU A 350 12.24 -76.60 -23.33
C GLU A 350 13.26 -75.64 -23.96
N ALA A 351 14.07 -76.09 -24.91
CA ALA A 351 15.04 -75.24 -25.60
C ALA A 351 14.36 -74.11 -26.38
N VAL A 352 13.25 -74.40 -27.07
CA VAL A 352 12.40 -73.39 -27.72
C VAL A 352 11.85 -72.41 -26.70
N GLY A 353 11.32 -72.89 -25.57
CA GLY A 353 10.79 -72.03 -24.50
C GLY A 353 11.84 -71.09 -23.91
N ARG A 354 13.05 -71.60 -23.64
CA ARG A 354 14.19 -70.79 -23.16
C ARG A 354 14.58 -69.72 -24.18
N GLN A 355 14.66 -70.07 -25.47
CA GLN A 355 15.03 -69.13 -26.52
C GLN A 355 13.96 -68.05 -26.75
N GLN A 356 12.67 -68.38 -26.62
CA GLN A 356 11.57 -67.42 -26.69
C GLN A 356 11.58 -66.42 -25.52
N LEU A 357 11.90 -66.87 -24.31
CA LEU A 357 12.06 -65.98 -23.15
C LEU A 357 13.22 -64.99 -23.36
N LEU A 358 14.37 -65.46 -23.85
CA LEU A 358 15.51 -64.59 -24.17
C LEU A 358 15.15 -63.53 -25.22
N LEU A 359 14.37 -63.89 -26.23
CA LEU A 359 13.87 -62.94 -27.23
C LEU A 359 12.95 -61.88 -26.62
N GLN A 360 12.04 -62.26 -25.72
CA GLN A 360 11.16 -61.33 -25.03
C GLN A 360 11.94 -60.36 -24.13
N GLU A 361 12.93 -60.86 -23.39
CA GLU A 361 13.81 -60.02 -22.57
C GLU A 361 14.60 -59.02 -23.41
N LEU A 362 15.12 -59.47 -24.55
CA LEU A 362 15.90 -58.62 -25.46
C LEU A 362 15.03 -57.52 -26.07
N GLN A 363 13.80 -57.85 -26.50
CA GLN A 363 12.82 -56.87 -26.97
C GLN A 363 12.42 -55.87 -25.87
N ALA A 364 12.20 -56.34 -24.64
CA ALA A 364 11.90 -55.46 -23.50
C ALA A 364 13.07 -54.51 -23.20
N LYS A 365 14.32 -55.00 -23.24
CA LYS A 365 15.52 -54.17 -23.10
C LYS A 365 15.61 -53.12 -24.21
N GLN A 366 15.32 -53.49 -25.46
CA GLN A 366 15.30 -52.55 -26.59
C GLN A 366 14.27 -51.44 -26.39
N GLN A 367 13.04 -51.78 -25.99
CA GLN A 367 11.99 -50.80 -25.73
C GLN A 367 12.37 -49.82 -24.60
N ARG A 368 12.96 -50.33 -23.52
CA ARG A 368 13.46 -49.48 -22.42
C ARG A 368 14.53 -48.51 -22.92
N ILE A 369 15.47 -48.97 -23.75
CA ILE A 369 16.51 -48.10 -24.34
C ILE A 369 15.89 -47.01 -25.21
N LEU A 370 14.91 -47.34 -26.05
CA LEU A 370 14.22 -46.36 -26.90
C LEU A 370 13.46 -45.32 -26.07
N HIS A 371 12.74 -45.75 -25.04
CA HIS A 371 12.02 -44.86 -24.14
C HIS A 371 12.98 -43.92 -23.39
N TRP A 372 14.09 -44.45 -22.88
CA TRP A 372 15.13 -43.64 -22.25
C TRP A 372 15.73 -42.60 -23.21
N ARG A 373 16.00 -42.97 -24.47
CA ARG A 373 16.49 -42.01 -25.48
C ARG A 373 15.50 -40.89 -25.75
N GLN A 374 14.21 -41.20 -25.83
CA GLN A 374 13.17 -40.19 -26.00
C GLN A 374 13.13 -39.24 -24.80
N LEU A 375 13.10 -39.77 -23.58
CA LEU A 375 13.09 -38.97 -22.36
C LEU A 375 14.34 -38.08 -22.23
N VAL A 376 15.51 -38.59 -22.58
CA VAL A 376 16.75 -37.81 -22.63
C VAL A 376 16.64 -36.69 -23.68
N GLY A 377 16.05 -36.96 -24.86
CA GLY A 377 15.81 -35.94 -25.87
C GLY A 377 14.89 -34.82 -25.39
N GLU A 378 13.75 -35.18 -24.77
CA GLU A 378 12.78 -34.22 -24.23
C GLU A 378 13.38 -33.36 -23.12
N THR A 379 14.09 -33.98 -22.17
CA THR A 379 14.77 -33.26 -21.08
C THR A 379 15.89 -32.36 -21.61
N GLN A 380 16.67 -32.80 -22.59
CA GLN A 380 17.72 -31.98 -23.20
C GLN A 380 17.15 -30.75 -23.93
N GLU A 381 15.98 -30.87 -24.57
CA GLU A 381 15.30 -29.73 -25.21
C GLU A 381 14.76 -28.74 -24.18
N GLN A 382 14.17 -29.20 -23.08
CA GLN A 382 13.77 -28.33 -21.96
C GLN A 382 14.96 -27.57 -21.38
N VAL A 383 16.11 -28.23 -21.20
CA VAL A 383 17.35 -27.59 -20.75
C VAL A 383 17.81 -26.52 -21.74
N ARG A 384 17.77 -26.77 -23.05
CA ARG A 384 18.11 -25.75 -24.07
C ARG A 384 17.20 -24.53 -24.00
N LEU A 385 15.89 -24.72 -23.83
CA LEU A 385 14.94 -23.62 -23.69
C LEU A 385 15.21 -22.79 -22.43
N LEU A 386 15.54 -23.43 -21.31
CA LEU A 386 15.92 -22.76 -20.08
C LEU A 386 17.21 -21.96 -20.23
N ILE A 387 18.24 -22.51 -20.89
CA ILE A 387 19.50 -21.80 -21.17
C ILE A 387 19.23 -20.57 -22.03
N LYS A 388 18.42 -20.71 -23.10
CA LYS A 388 18.06 -19.60 -23.98
C LYS A 388 17.31 -18.49 -23.21
N SER A 389 16.31 -18.85 -22.42
CA SER A 389 15.56 -17.91 -21.59
C SER A 389 16.46 -17.19 -20.57
N ASN A 390 17.35 -17.93 -19.90
CA ASN A 390 18.28 -17.36 -18.93
C ASN A 390 19.29 -16.40 -19.59
N SER A 391 19.81 -16.76 -20.78
CA SER A 391 20.69 -15.87 -21.55
C SER A 391 20.00 -14.55 -21.95
N ALA A 392 18.73 -14.61 -22.36
CA ALA A 392 17.94 -13.41 -22.68
C ALA A 392 17.72 -12.53 -21.44
N SER A 393 17.32 -13.13 -20.32
CA SER A 393 17.17 -12.43 -19.04
C SER A 393 18.48 -11.78 -18.58
N LYS A 394 19.63 -12.46 -18.73
CA LYS A 394 20.95 -11.88 -18.45
C LYS A 394 21.21 -10.64 -19.30
N THR A 395 20.97 -10.71 -20.62
CA THR A 395 21.18 -9.54 -21.50
C THR A 395 20.27 -8.35 -21.14
N HIS A 396 19.03 -8.60 -20.75
CA HIS A 396 18.10 -7.56 -20.32
C HIS A 396 18.53 -6.92 -19.00
N LEU A 397 18.94 -7.72 -18.02
CA LEU A 397 19.47 -7.23 -16.74
C LEU A 397 20.74 -6.39 -16.92
N CYS A 398 21.62 -6.72 -17.87
CA CYS A 398 22.79 -5.90 -18.16
C CYS A 398 22.45 -4.55 -18.80
N ARG A 399 21.34 -4.43 -19.55
CA ARG A 399 20.92 -3.19 -20.23
C ARG A 399 20.12 -2.25 -19.31
N SER A 400 19.32 -2.81 -18.41
CA SER A 400 18.44 -2.10 -17.47
C SER A 400 19.11 -0.90 -16.74
N PRO A 401 20.34 -1.01 -16.19
CA PRO A 401 20.98 0.11 -15.48
C PRO A 401 21.20 1.34 -16.37
N GLY A 402 21.60 1.13 -17.64
CA GLY A 402 21.80 2.21 -18.59
C GLY A 402 20.50 2.90 -18.98
N GLU A 403 19.42 2.12 -19.13
CA GLU A 403 18.08 2.65 -19.44
C GLU A 403 17.50 3.48 -18.28
N VAL A 404 17.69 3.01 -17.04
CA VAL A 404 17.28 3.74 -15.83
C VAL A 404 18.07 5.04 -15.69
N LEU A 405 19.39 5.03 -15.89
CA LEU A 405 20.22 6.24 -15.84
C LEU A 405 19.80 7.25 -16.92
N ALA A 406 19.56 6.79 -18.15
CA ALA A 406 19.08 7.64 -19.24
C ALA A 406 17.71 8.26 -18.91
N LEU A 407 16.81 7.50 -18.27
CA LEU A 407 15.50 7.99 -17.84
C LEU A 407 15.63 9.05 -16.74
N ILE A 408 16.50 8.83 -15.74
CA ILE A 408 16.80 9.80 -14.68
C ILE A 408 17.32 11.11 -15.29
N GLN A 409 18.33 11.03 -16.16
CA GLN A 409 18.91 12.19 -16.82
C GLN A 409 17.90 12.94 -17.70
N ARG A 410 17.01 12.21 -18.40
CA ARG A 410 16.05 12.84 -19.33
C ARG A 410 14.81 13.41 -18.64
N LYS A 411 14.34 12.80 -17.55
CA LYS A 411 13.04 13.16 -16.93
C LYS A 411 13.15 13.74 -15.53
N VAL A 412 14.01 13.18 -14.69
CA VAL A 412 14.04 13.52 -13.25
C VAL A 412 14.93 14.73 -13.00
N VAL A 413 16.12 14.79 -13.62
CA VAL A 413 17.05 15.93 -13.45
C VAL A 413 16.41 17.25 -13.92
N PRO A 414 15.81 17.35 -15.12
CA PRO A 414 15.25 18.63 -15.59
C PRO A 414 14.02 19.08 -14.79
N THR A 415 13.21 18.14 -14.29
CA THR A 415 12.05 18.47 -13.46
C THR A 415 12.48 18.94 -12.07
N SER A 416 13.51 18.34 -11.49
CA SER A 416 14.11 18.82 -10.23
C SER A 416 14.67 20.23 -10.37
N GLU A 417 15.41 20.50 -11.45
CA GLU A 417 15.98 21.82 -11.73
C GLU A 417 14.90 22.88 -12.00
N ALA A 418 13.77 22.51 -12.61
CA ALA A 418 12.65 23.43 -12.85
C ALA A 418 11.82 23.76 -11.59
N VAL A 419 11.74 22.84 -10.63
CA VAL A 419 10.93 23.00 -9.40
C VAL A 419 11.63 23.88 -8.35
N ALA A 420 12.96 23.81 -8.27
CA ALA A 420 13.74 24.61 -7.33
C ALA A 420 13.48 26.13 -7.44
N PRO A 421 13.58 26.79 -8.61
CA PRO A 421 13.31 28.22 -8.73
C PRO A 421 11.83 28.57 -8.51
N GLN A 422 10.90 27.70 -8.90
CA GLN A 422 9.46 27.92 -8.65
C GLN A 422 9.12 27.93 -7.16
N SER A 423 9.77 27.07 -6.37
CA SER A 423 9.60 27.03 -4.92
C SER A 423 10.17 28.27 -4.23
N GLN A 424 11.31 28.78 -4.70
CA GLN A 424 11.90 30.03 -4.22
C GLN A 424 11.05 31.24 -4.61
N GLU A 425 10.50 31.26 -5.82
CA GLU A 425 9.59 32.32 -6.29
C GLU A 425 8.27 32.34 -5.50
N LEU A 426 7.72 31.17 -5.17
CA LEU A 426 6.54 31.08 -4.29
C LEU A 426 6.81 31.63 -2.90
N LEU A 427 7.97 31.35 -2.31
CA LEU A 427 8.38 31.91 -1.02
C LEU A 427 8.51 33.44 -1.11
N ARG A 428 9.16 33.96 -2.15
CA ARG A 428 9.27 35.40 -2.42
C ARG A 428 7.89 36.07 -2.54
N CYS A 429 6.98 35.49 -3.32
CA CYS A 429 5.61 35.98 -3.48
C CYS A 429 4.81 35.99 -2.17
N LEU A 430 5.04 35.01 -1.28
CA LEU A 430 4.40 34.96 0.04
C LEU A 430 4.93 36.06 0.96
N GLU A 431 6.23 36.33 0.93
CA GLU A 431 6.85 37.42 1.68
C GLU A 431 6.35 38.79 1.20
N GLU A 432 6.23 38.99 -0.12
CA GLU A 432 5.69 40.21 -0.71
C GLU A 432 4.19 40.40 -0.40
N ALA A 433 3.39 39.33 -0.48
CA ALA A 433 1.98 39.38 -0.12
C ALA A 433 1.77 39.76 1.36
N ALA A 434 2.63 39.26 2.26
CA ALA A 434 2.59 39.61 3.67
C ALA A 434 2.92 41.10 3.92
N GLN A 435 3.80 41.70 3.12
CA GLN A 435 4.14 43.12 3.21
C GLN A 435 3.02 44.04 2.70
N HIS A 436 2.27 43.63 1.67
CA HIS A 436 1.23 44.46 1.06
C HIS A 436 -0.14 44.38 1.75
N LEU A 437 -0.43 43.30 2.47
CA LEU A 437 -1.72 43.07 3.13
C LEU A 437 -2.18 44.18 4.10
N PRO A 438 -1.30 44.84 4.89
CA PRO A 438 -1.69 45.92 5.81
C PRO A 438 -2.21 47.19 5.10
N HIS A 439 -1.93 47.35 3.81
CA HIS A 439 -2.20 48.58 3.05
C HIS A 439 -3.55 48.55 2.31
N LEU A 440 -4.31 47.46 2.43
CA LEU A 440 -5.60 47.25 1.78
C LEU A 440 -6.75 47.81 2.64
N LEU A 441 -7.45 48.84 2.16
CA LEU A 441 -8.67 49.34 2.81
C LEU A 441 -9.89 48.54 2.33
N LEU A 442 -10.37 47.59 3.14
CA LEU A 442 -11.50 46.73 2.77
C LEU A 442 -12.85 47.47 2.67
N GLY A 443 -12.97 48.64 3.30
CA GLY A 443 -14.17 49.49 3.23
C GLY A 443 -14.59 49.86 1.81
N THR A 444 -13.66 49.93 0.85
CA THR A 444 -13.98 50.22 -0.58
C THR A 444 -14.40 49.02 -1.41
N LEU A 445 -14.19 47.78 -0.93
CA LEU A 445 -14.48 46.54 -1.66
C LEU A 445 -15.79 45.87 -1.23
N LEU A 446 -16.32 46.23 -0.06
CA LEU A 446 -17.54 45.67 0.51
C LEU A 446 -18.67 46.70 0.49
N ARG A 447 -19.19 47.00 -0.71
CA ARG A 447 -20.57 47.47 -0.81
C ARG A 447 -21.45 46.22 -0.76
N HIS A 448 -22.07 45.95 0.38
CA HIS A 448 -23.42 45.37 0.57
C HIS A 448 -23.56 44.83 2.00
N SER A 449 -24.40 45.48 2.80
CA SER A 449 -25.17 44.83 3.88
C SER A 449 -26.54 44.45 3.30
N PRO A 450 -27.03 43.21 3.50
CA PRO A 450 -28.38 42.85 3.11
C PRO A 450 -29.35 43.46 4.13
N GLY A 451 -29.84 44.68 3.87
CA GLY A 451 -30.89 45.30 4.69
C GLY A 451 -31.07 46.82 4.65
N GLY A 452 -30.17 47.59 4.01
CA GLY A 452 -30.28 49.06 3.99
C GLY A 452 -31.07 49.61 2.80
N LEU A 453 -32.20 50.29 3.06
CA LEU A 453 -33.03 51.01 2.07
C LEU A 453 -32.56 52.47 1.85
N GLN A 454 -31.30 52.69 1.47
CA GLN A 454 -30.88 54.00 0.96
C GLN A 454 -30.06 53.87 -0.34
N PRO A 455 -30.46 54.55 -1.43
CA PRO A 455 -29.62 54.68 -2.61
C PRO A 455 -28.61 55.82 -2.42
N LEU A 456 -27.32 55.54 -2.59
CA LEU A 456 -26.22 56.53 -2.55
C LEU A 456 -25.23 56.29 -3.70
N PRO A 457 -24.51 57.31 -4.18
CA PRO A 457 -24.58 57.81 -5.55
C PRO A 457 -23.84 56.93 -6.57
N THR A 458 -24.29 57.07 -7.81
CA THR A 458 -23.76 56.46 -9.04
C THR A 458 -22.45 57.12 -9.48
N VAL A 459 -21.40 57.02 -8.66
CA VAL A 459 -20.04 57.31 -9.15
C VAL A 459 -19.27 56.00 -9.17
N LEU A 460 -19.34 55.31 -10.31
CA LEU A 460 -18.37 54.27 -10.67
C LEU A 460 -16.97 54.87 -10.48
N PRO A 461 -16.01 54.14 -9.87
CA PRO A 461 -14.63 54.61 -9.83
C PRO A 461 -14.18 54.89 -11.26
N SER A 462 -13.70 56.11 -11.52
CA SER A 462 -13.28 56.49 -12.87
C SER A 462 -12.19 55.53 -13.35
N ILE A 463 -12.11 55.30 -14.67
CA ILE A 463 -11.13 54.40 -15.32
C ILE A 463 -9.67 54.71 -14.88
N HIS A 464 -9.42 55.93 -14.40
CA HIS A 464 -8.13 56.39 -13.84
C HIS A 464 -7.76 55.73 -12.51
N GLN A 465 -8.74 55.30 -11.69
CA GLN A 465 -8.50 54.58 -10.42
C GLN A 465 -8.21 53.08 -10.61
N LEU A 466 -8.42 52.56 -11.83
CA LEU A 466 -8.09 51.19 -12.23
C LEU A 466 -6.78 51.12 -13.01
N HIS A 467 -6.10 52.25 -13.25
CA HIS A 467 -4.83 52.28 -13.95
C HIS A 467 -3.74 51.62 -13.08
N PRO A 468 -2.87 50.76 -13.65
CA PRO A 468 -1.76 50.13 -12.91
C PRO A 468 -0.76 51.11 -12.27
N ALA A 469 -0.78 52.39 -12.67
CA ALA A 469 0.05 53.45 -12.08
C ALA A 469 -0.60 54.11 -10.84
N SER A 470 -1.84 53.75 -10.51
CA SER A 470 -2.52 54.19 -9.29
C SER A 470 -2.35 53.16 -8.18
N SER A 471 -2.15 53.61 -6.95
CA SER A 471 -1.98 52.75 -5.76
C SER A 471 -3.19 51.83 -5.48
N ARG A 472 -4.39 52.23 -5.91
CA ARG A 472 -5.60 51.39 -5.86
C ARG A 472 -5.65 50.34 -6.97
N GLY A 473 -5.26 50.72 -8.20
CA GLY A 473 -5.24 49.81 -9.35
C GLY A 473 -4.24 48.67 -9.17
N SER A 474 -3.05 48.94 -8.62
CA SER A 474 -2.04 47.91 -8.33
C SER A 474 -2.55 46.87 -7.32
N SER A 475 -3.22 47.31 -6.26
CA SER A 475 -3.77 46.44 -5.21
C SER A 475 -4.89 45.52 -5.73
N LEU A 476 -5.72 46.02 -6.65
CA LEU A 476 -6.78 45.24 -7.30
C LEU A 476 -6.23 44.17 -8.25
N ILE A 477 -5.15 44.49 -8.97
CA ILE A 477 -4.47 43.54 -9.86
C ILE A 477 -3.87 42.39 -9.03
N VAL A 478 -3.22 42.71 -7.91
CA VAL A 478 -2.65 41.71 -6.98
C VAL A 478 -3.75 40.83 -6.36
N LEU A 479 -4.87 41.39 -5.92
CA LEU A 479 -6.00 40.61 -5.42
C LEU A 479 -6.62 39.69 -6.47
N SER A 480 -6.64 40.11 -7.74
CA SER A 480 -7.12 39.25 -8.82
C SER A 480 -6.24 38.02 -9.00
N HIS A 481 -4.91 38.18 -8.88
CA HIS A 481 -3.97 37.06 -8.86
C HIS A 481 -4.16 36.16 -7.64
N ILE A 482 -4.34 36.73 -6.44
CA ILE A 482 -4.54 35.98 -5.19
C ILE A 482 -5.82 35.12 -5.22
N LEU A 483 -6.90 35.64 -5.81
CA LEU A 483 -8.18 34.93 -5.95
C LEU A 483 -8.22 33.99 -7.18
N GLY A 484 -7.11 33.88 -7.92
CA GLY A 484 -6.96 33.00 -9.07
C GLY A 484 -7.73 33.46 -10.32
N LEU A 485 -7.94 34.76 -10.50
CA LEU A 485 -8.51 35.32 -11.72
C LEU A 485 -7.41 35.46 -12.80
N PRO A 486 -7.70 35.13 -14.06
CA PRO A 486 -6.75 35.26 -15.16
C PRO A 486 -6.35 36.72 -15.41
N THR A 487 -5.08 36.95 -15.75
CA THR A 487 -4.55 38.25 -16.18
C THR A 487 -5.38 38.84 -17.34
N GLY A 488 -5.88 40.06 -17.18
CA GLY A 488 -6.68 40.77 -18.19
C GLY A 488 -8.20 40.72 -17.98
N LYS A 489 -8.68 40.11 -16.89
CA LYS A 489 -10.10 40.14 -16.50
C LYS A 489 -10.42 41.37 -15.65
N ALA A 490 -11.62 41.92 -15.85
CA ALA A 490 -12.05 43.15 -15.19
C ALA A 490 -12.23 42.95 -13.65
N PRO A 491 -11.90 43.96 -12.83
CA PRO A 491 -12.00 43.91 -11.36
C PRO A 491 -13.41 43.59 -10.83
N GLU A 492 -14.44 43.82 -11.64
CA GLU A 492 -15.83 43.44 -11.37
C GLU A 492 -16.05 41.94 -11.13
N LEU A 493 -15.13 41.08 -11.57
CA LEU A 493 -15.19 39.62 -11.36
C LEU A 493 -14.60 39.18 -10.01
N LEU A 494 -13.99 40.09 -9.23
CA LEU A 494 -13.47 39.80 -7.88
C LEU A 494 -14.59 39.39 -6.92
N LEU A 495 -15.71 40.11 -6.95
CA LEU A 495 -16.81 39.92 -6.01
C LEU A 495 -17.60 38.62 -6.28
N PRO A 496 -17.94 38.27 -7.53
CA PRO A 496 -18.48 36.95 -7.87
C PRO A 496 -17.54 35.80 -7.49
N LYS A 497 -16.22 35.96 -7.68
CA LYS A 497 -15.23 34.93 -7.33
C LYS A 497 -15.07 34.75 -5.81
N ALA A 498 -15.09 35.85 -5.06
CA ALA A 498 -15.10 35.81 -3.60
C ALA A 498 -16.40 35.20 -3.06
N ALA A 499 -17.55 35.49 -3.71
CA ALA A 499 -18.83 34.90 -3.37
C ALA A 499 -18.88 33.38 -3.62
N SER A 500 -18.31 32.89 -4.73
CA SER A 500 -18.23 31.45 -5.00
C SER A 500 -17.37 30.74 -3.96
N LEU A 501 -16.20 31.31 -3.61
CA LEU A 501 -15.32 30.75 -2.58
C LEU A 501 -15.97 30.75 -1.19
N ARG A 502 -16.83 31.74 -0.90
CA ARG A 502 -17.63 31.78 0.33
C ARG A 502 -18.70 30.68 0.33
N GLN A 503 -19.37 30.43 -0.80
CA GLN A 503 -20.32 29.30 -0.92
C GLN A 503 -19.62 27.95 -0.74
N ASP A 504 -18.45 27.77 -1.35
CA ASP A 504 -17.65 26.56 -1.16
C ASP A 504 -17.27 26.37 0.32
N LEU A 505 -16.86 27.45 1.00
CA LEU A 505 -16.52 27.42 2.42
C LEU A 505 -17.72 27.02 3.28
N LEU A 506 -18.89 27.63 3.06
CA LEU A 506 -20.13 27.27 3.76
C LEU A 506 -20.52 25.81 3.51
N PHE A 507 -20.43 25.34 2.26
CA PHE A 507 -20.68 23.95 1.90
C PHE A 507 -19.73 22.97 2.63
N PHE A 508 -18.44 23.30 2.75
CA PHE A 508 -17.50 22.48 3.52
C PHE A 508 -17.74 22.55 5.02
N GLN A 509 -18.20 23.70 5.55
CA GLN A 509 -18.63 23.80 6.95
C GLN A 509 -19.85 22.95 7.24
N ASP A 510 -20.82 22.92 6.33
CA ASP A 510 -22.02 22.08 6.44
C ASP A 510 -21.67 20.58 6.31
N GLN A 511 -20.74 20.21 5.44
CA GLN A 511 -20.27 18.82 5.39
C GLN A 511 -19.52 18.40 6.66
N CYS A 512 -18.72 19.30 7.23
CA CYS A 512 -18.04 19.04 8.50
C CYS A 512 -19.04 18.96 9.66
N SER A 513 -20.04 19.83 9.70
CA SER A 513 -21.08 19.81 10.74
C SER A 513 -21.93 18.54 10.62
N LEU A 514 -22.31 18.10 9.41
CA LEU A 514 -23.00 16.83 9.18
C LEU A 514 -22.17 15.65 9.67
N ARG A 515 -20.88 15.58 9.29
CA ARG A 515 -19.98 14.49 9.74
C ARG A 515 -19.76 14.50 11.25
N CYS A 516 -19.68 15.68 11.87
CA CYS A 516 -19.62 15.81 13.31
C CYS A 516 -20.93 15.38 13.98
N TRP A 517 -22.08 15.67 13.35
CA TRP A 517 -23.39 15.23 13.81
C TRP A 517 -23.54 13.71 13.69
N ASP A 518 -23.11 13.11 12.58
CA ASP A 518 -23.08 11.66 12.37
C ASP A 518 -22.15 10.97 13.37
N LEU A 519 -20.99 11.56 13.67
CA LEU A 519 -20.07 11.06 14.71
C LEU A 519 -20.65 11.17 16.12
N LEU A 520 -21.38 12.25 16.43
CA LEU A 520 -22.06 12.42 17.71
C LEU A 520 -23.28 11.50 17.83
N HIS A 521 -23.99 11.26 16.74
CA HIS A 521 -25.12 10.33 16.70
C HIS A 521 -24.64 8.89 16.83
N MET A 522 -23.54 8.52 16.17
CA MET A 522 -22.87 7.22 16.36
C MET A 522 -22.39 7.04 17.81
N LYS A 523 -21.87 8.10 18.44
CA LYS A 523 -21.46 8.10 19.85
C LYS A 523 -22.65 7.95 20.82
N ASN A 524 -23.80 8.53 20.49
CA ASN A 524 -25.01 8.49 21.31
C ASN A 524 -25.94 7.28 20.99
N SER A 525 -25.66 6.53 19.92
CA SER A 525 -26.41 5.31 19.52
C SER A 525 -25.78 4.02 20.05
N LEU A 526 -24.62 4.10 20.70
CA LEU A 526 -24.02 2.99 21.44
C LEU A 526 -24.57 3.00 22.88
N PRO A 527 -25.01 1.85 23.44
CA PRO A 527 -25.46 1.80 24.82
C PRO A 527 -24.32 2.25 25.75
N PRO A 528 -24.62 2.86 26.92
CA PRO A 528 -23.59 3.30 27.84
C PRO A 528 -22.72 2.11 28.23
N GLY A 529 -21.45 2.17 27.83
CA GLY A 529 -20.47 1.13 28.15
C GLY A 529 -20.28 1.00 29.67
N PRO A 530 -19.84 -0.17 30.14
CA PRO A 530 -19.65 -0.42 31.57
C PRO A 530 -18.69 0.60 32.17
N SER A 531 -18.95 0.95 33.43
CA SER A 531 -18.15 1.93 34.17
C SER A 531 -16.69 1.49 34.23
N THR A 532 -15.76 2.43 34.42
CA THR A 532 -14.32 2.12 34.55
C THR A 532 -14.01 1.08 35.63
N GLN A 533 -14.86 0.98 36.65
CA GLN A 533 -14.76 -0.02 37.71
C GLN A 533 -15.17 -1.44 37.27
N GLU A 534 -16.19 -1.56 36.42
CA GLU A 534 -16.61 -2.84 35.82
C GLU A 534 -15.57 -3.32 34.79
N LEU A 535 -14.97 -2.42 34.01
CA LEU A 535 -13.88 -2.78 33.08
C LEU A 535 -12.64 -3.30 33.83
N LEU A 536 -12.31 -2.72 34.98
CA LEU A 536 -11.22 -3.21 35.81
C LEU A 536 -11.53 -4.58 36.44
N GLN A 537 -12.79 -4.85 36.82
CA GLN A 537 -13.19 -6.17 37.29
C GLN A 537 -13.20 -7.23 36.17
N ILE A 538 -13.64 -6.88 34.97
CA ILE A 538 -13.61 -7.76 33.80
C ILE A 538 -12.15 -8.06 33.40
N HIS A 539 -11.27 -7.06 33.44
CA HIS A 539 -9.85 -7.27 33.17
C HIS A 539 -9.22 -8.18 34.24
N ALA A 540 -9.52 -7.97 35.51
CA ALA A 540 -9.01 -8.80 36.60
C ALA A 540 -9.53 -10.24 36.54
N SER A 541 -10.79 -10.46 36.15
CA SER A 541 -11.33 -11.81 35.98
C SER A 541 -10.73 -12.52 34.75
N GLN A 542 -10.54 -11.80 33.64
CA GLN A 542 -9.88 -12.34 32.44
C GLN A 542 -8.41 -12.67 32.68
N GLU A 543 -7.66 -11.82 33.39
CA GLU A 543 -6.28 -12.13 33.75
C GLU A 543 -6.17 -13.35 34.67
N LYS A 544 -7.13 -13.53 35.59
CA LYS A 544 -7.18 -14.69 36.47
C LYS A 544 -7.48 -15.97 35.68
N GLU A 545 -8.47 -15.93 34.79
CA GLU A 545 -8.84 -17.04 33.91
C GLU A 545 -7.70 -17.41 32.95
N GLN A 546 -7.02 -16.41 32.37
CA GLN A 546 -5.84 -16.64 31.52
C GLN A 546 -4.69 -17.27 32.29
N LYS A 547 -4.41 -16.83 33.53
CA LYS A 547 -3.38 -17.43 34.38
C LYS A 547 -3.71 -18.87 34.77
N GLU A 548 -4.97 -19.16 35.08
CA GLU A 548 -5.41 -20.53 35.39
C GLU A 548 -5.34 -21.44 34.15
N ASN A 549 -5.76 -20.96 32.99
CA ASN A 549 -5.68 -21.69 31.72
C ASN A 549 -4.22 -21.96 31.30
N LEU A 550 -3.34 -20.96 31.42
CA LEU A 550 -1.91 -21.13 31.19
C LEU A 550 -1.30 -22.11 32.20
N GLY A 551 -1.68 -22.04 33.47
CA GLY A 551 -1.23 -22.97 34.50
C GLY A 551 -1.63 -24.42 34.19
N GLN A 552 -2.87 -24.64 33.73
CA GLN A 552 -3.34 -25.96 33.32
C GLN A 552 -2.61 -26.48 32.06
N ALA A 553 -2.39 -25.62 31.06
CA ALA A 553 -1.66 -25.97 29.85
C ALA A 553 -0.18 -26.31 30.14
N LEU A 554 0.47 -25.54 31.02
CA LEU A 554 1.84 -25.82 31.47
C LEU A 554 1.91 -27.15 32.22
N LYS A 555 0.94 -27.45 33.08
CA LYS A 555 0.89 -28.71 33.82
C LYS A 555 0.63 -29.92 32.91
N GLN A 556 -0.17 -29.74 31.85
CA GLN A 556 -0.34 -30.76 30.81
C GLN A 556 0.96 -31.00 30.04
N LEU A 557 1.68 -29.94 29.68
CA LEU A 557 3.00 -30.04 29.04
C LEU A 557 4.03 -30.71 29.93
N GLU A 558 4.06 -30.38 31.22
CA GLU A 558 4.92 -31.01 32.21
C GLU A 558 4.65 -32.51 32.32
N ASN A 559 3.38 -32.91 32.44
CA ASN A 559 2.99 -34.34 32.45
C ASN A 559 3.37 -35.06 31.14
N LEU A 560 3.23 -34.41 29.98
CA LEU A 560 3.62 -34.99 28.69
C LEU A 560 5.14 -35.15 28.59
N LEU A 561 5.90 -34.20 29.13
CA LEU A 561 7.35 -34.27 29.19
C LEU A 561 7.83 -35.37 30.15
N GLU A 562 7.23 -35.51 31.34
CA GLU A 562 7.52 -36.62 32.25
C GLU A 562 7.23 -37.97 31.60
N GLN A 563 6.07 -38.12 30.93
CA GLN A 563 5.73 -39.34 30.20
C GLN A 563 6.70 -39.64 29.04
N ALA A 564 7.17 -38.61 28.34
CA ALA A 564 8.17 -38.76 27.30
C ALA A 564 9.52 -39.18 27.89
N LEU A 565 9.95 -38.55 28.99
CA LEU A 565 11.18 -38.87 29.69
C LEU A 565 11.17 -40.31 30.25
N GLU A 566 10.04 -40.80 30.77
CA GLU A 566 9.89 -42.21 31.19
C GLU A 566 9.94 -43.20 30.02
N ARG A 567 9.58 -42.77 28.81
CA ARG A 567 9.63 -43.60 27.59
C ARG A 567 11.01 -43.66 26.96
N ILE A 568 11.89 -42.68 27.21
CA ILE A 568 13.24 -42.63 26.62
C ILE A 568 14.09 -43.85 27.01
N PRO A 569 14.17 -44.30 28.29
CA PRO A 569 14.92 -45.50 28.65
C PRO A 569 14.36 -46.76 27.99
N LYS A 570 13.03 -46.85 27.83
CA LYS A 570 12.38 -47.98 27.14
C LYS A 570 12.68 -47.98 25.65
N LEU A 571 12.68 -46.80 25.00
CA LEU A 571 13.06 -46.65 23.60
C LEU A 571 14.55 -46.92 23.39
N GLN A 572 15.42 -46.45 24.28
CA GLN A 572 16.85 -46.78 24.26
C GLN A 572 17.08 -48.27 24.47
N GLY A 573 16.30 -48.92 25.34
CA GLY A 573 16.27 -50.37 25.49
C GLY A 573 15.86 -51.07 24.20
N ILE A 574 14.73 -50.69 23.59
CA ILE A 574 14.22 -51.29 22.35
C ILE A 574 15.18 -51.06 21.17
N VAL A 575 15.79 -49.88 21.08
CA VAL A 575 16.78 -49.56 20.04
C VAL A 575 18.08 -50.32 20.29
N GLY A 576 18.49 -50.48 21.55
CA GLY A 576 19.61 -51.35 21.95
C GLY A 576 19.34 -52.81 21.60
N ASP A 577 18.18 -53.34 21.98
CA ASP A 577 17.72 -54.70 21.66
C ASP A 577 17.64 -54.93 20.13
N TRP A 578 17.19 -53.92 19.38
CA TRP A 578 17.18 -53.95 17.91
C TRP A 578 18.59 -53.90 17.32
N TRP A 579 19.51 -53.14 17.92
CA TRP A 579 20.89 -53.02 17.46
C TRP A 579 21.70 -54.28 17.75
N ASP A 580 21.50 -54.88 18.93
CA ASP A 580 22.18 -56.10 19.36
C ASP A 580 21.61 -57.34 18.67
N GLN A 581 20.27 -57.41 18.48
CA GLN A 581 19.60 -58.51 17.77
C GLN A 581 18.43 -58.03 16.88
N PRO A 582 18.72 -57.52 15.66
CA PRO A 582 17.69 -57.05 14.75
C PRO A 582 16.73 -58.19 14.35
N GLY A 583 15.45 -58.03 14.72
CA GLY A 583 14.38 -58.96 14.35
C GLY A 583 14.13 -60.11 15.33
N GLN A 584 14.48 -59.98 16.62
CA GLN A 584 14.03 -60.92 17.65
C GLN A 584 12.52 -60.80 17.98
N VAL A 585 11.94 -59.60 17.83
CA VAL A 585 10.55 -59.31 18.22
C VAL A 585 9.58 -59.34 17.02
N THR A 586 10.08 -59.59 15.81
CA THR A 586 9.22 -59.70 14.62
C THR A 586 8.40 -60.98 14.67
N LEU A 587 7.09 -60.84 14.89
CA LEU A 587 6.13 -61.93 14.82
C LEU A 587 6.20 -62.54 13.41
N SER A 588 6.45 -63.84 13.33
CA SER A 588 6.70 -64.57 12.08
C SER A 588 5.58 -64.53 11.03
N GLY A 589 4.44 -63.91 11.34
CA GLY A 589 3.30 -63.71 10.44
C GLY A 589 3.13 -62.29 9.90
N GLU A 590 3.87 -61.28 10.36
CA GLU A 590 3.70 -59.91 9.88
C GLU A 590 4.47 -59.67 8.56
N LEU A 591 3.76 -59.13 7.57
CA LEU A 591 4.28 -58.84 6.23
C LEU A 591 4.66 -57.35 6.15
N CYS A 592 5.95 -57.06 6.19
CA CYS A 592 6.46 -55.71 5.92
C CYS A 592 6.82 -55.59 4.44
N GLN A 593 6.17 -54.66 3.73
CA GLN A 593 6.25 -54.49 2.27
C GLN A 593 5.89 -55.79 1.50
N GLY A 594 4.94 -56.56 2.04
CA GLY A 594 4.45 -57.79 1.41
C GLY A 594 5.38 -59.01 1.55
N LEU A 595 6.47 -58.92 2.32
CA LEU A 595 7.42 -60.02 2.54
C LEU A 595 7.50 -60.39 4.03
N SER A 596 7.63 -61.69 4.31
CA SER A 596 7.79 -62.22 5.67
C SER A 596 9.25 -62.16 6.13
N LEU A 597 9.48 -62.21 7.45
CA LEU A 597 10.82 -62.18 8.04
C LEU A 597 11.80 -63.22 7.43
N PRO A 598 11.41 -64.49 7.17
CA PRO A 598 12.30 -65.45 6.52
C PRO A 598 12.70 -65.03 5.09
N GLN A 599 11.78 -64.40 4.35
CA GLN A 599 12.04 -63.91 2.99
C GLN A 599 12.99 -62.71 3.00
N TRP A 600 12.84 -61.81 3.99
CA TRP A 600 13.76 -60.70 4.20
C TRP A 600 15.16 -61.19 4.61
N ARG A 601 15.26 -62.18 5.52
CA ARG A 601 16.55 -62.78 5.89
C ARG A 601 17.22 -63.48 4.71
N LEU A 602 16.46 -64.18 3.86
CA LEU A 602 17.00 -64.80 2.64
C LEU A 602 17.54 -63.75 1.67
N ARG A 603 16.80 -62.65 1.46
CA ARG A 603 17.26 -61.52 0.64
C ARG A 603 18.51 -60.88 1.20
N TRP A 604 18.58 -60.70 2.52
CA TRP A 604 19.75 -60.14 3.19
C TRP A 604 20.96 -61.06 3.06
N ALA A 605 20.81 -62.38 3.25
CA ALA A 605 21.89 -63.34 3.07
C ALA A 605 22.38 -63.40 1.61
N GLN A 606 21.47 -63.27 0.63
CA GLN A 606 21.82 -63.17 -0.78
C GLN A 606 22.59 -61.87 -1.07
N ALA A 607 22.10 -60.73 -0.56
CA ALA A 607 22.77 -59.44 -0.70
C ALA A 607 24.15 -59.43 -0.01
N GLN A 608 24.26 -60.04 1.17
CA GLN A 608 25.52 -60.20 1.90
C GLN A 608 26.48 -61.14 1.16
N GLY A 609 26.00 -62.23 0.56
CA GLY A 609 26.81 -63.11 -0.28
C GLY A 609 27.34 -62.41 -1.53
N ILE A 610 26.50 -61.58 -2.17
CA ILE A 610 26.91 -60.73 -3.30
C ILE A 610 27.95 -59.70 -2.84
N LEU A 611 27.76 -59.07 -1.68
CA LEU A 611 28.72 -58.13 -1.10
C LEU A 611 30.04 -58.81 -0.70
N GLN A 612 30.02 -60.03 -0.18
CA GLN A 612 31.23 -60.79 0.15
C GLN A 612 31.97 -61.30 -1.09
N GLN A 613 31.26 -61.54 -2.20
CA GLN A 613 31.87 -61.81 -3.51
C GLN A 613 32.45 -60.55 -4.16
N LEU A 614 31.91 -59.36 -3.84
CA LEU A 614 32.48 -58.07 -4.26
C LEU A 614 33.69 -57.64 -3.40
N CYS A 615 33.82 -58.19 -2.18
CA CYS A 615 34.93 -57.93 -1.26
C CYS A 615 36.06 -58.99 -1.30
N ARG A 616 35.97 -59.99 -2.19
CA ARG A 616 37.07 -60.89 -2.55
C ARG A 616 37.58 -60.53 -3.93
#